data_AF-A0A1T4LR37-F1
#
_entry.id   AF-A0A1T4LR37-F1
#
_cell.length_a   1.000
_cell.length_b   1.000
_cell.length_c   1.000
_cell.angle_alpha   90.00
_cell.angle_beta   90.00
_cell.angle_gamma   90.00
#
_symmetry.space_group_name_H-M   'P 1'
#
loop_
_entity.id
_entity.type
_entity.pdbx_description
1 polymer ?
#
loop_
_entity_poly.entity_id
_entity_poly.type
_entity_poly.pdbx_seq_one_letter_code
_entity_poly.pdbx_strand_id
1 'polypeptide(L)'
;MYDTVNSKIHNNTVSSTRTNGGYGVYLANSSNSNDIYSNTISQFSNSVLIVSSSAKNKITNNTVSSAGSSGIVVNTGCNNNLISSNIISNSEKNGILIGKCSGTNIQRNNIVSSGADGIHVNSKANVSAITSNILNDSGKYAIYFEKDAIGNVYLNNYKNCSARYGYSKGEKKDYKFANLAVPAVKPIKKSGRTVTLSWKKVGGASVYYIYRATSKNGAYSYVGSTKKTSFKNGKLKKGKKYYYKVSAVKVGNGVKARSNLSSYRGKKI
;
A
#
# COMPACT_ATOMS: atom_id res chain seq x y z
N MET A 1 -1.94 9.23 -26.30
CA MET A 1 -2.79 10.42 -26.44
C MET A 1 -1.90 11.64 -26.48
N TYR A 2 -2.14 12.52 -27.43
CA TYR A 2 -1.38 13.74 -27.66
C TYR A 2 -2.37 14.90 -27.67
N ASP A 3 -2.00 16.03 -27.06
CA ASP A 3 -2.77 17.27 -27.11
C ASP A 3 -4.23 17.14 -26.61
N THR A 4 -4.45 16.24 -25.65
CA THR A 4 -5.79 15.93 -25.11
C THR A 4 -6.11 16.74 -23.87
N VAL A 5 -7.32 17.30 -23.81
CA VAL A 5 -7.81 18.02 -22.65
C VAL A 5 -9.17 17.47 -22.22
N ASN A 6 -9.38 17.28 -20.91
CA ASN A 6 -10.64 16.79 -20.32
C ASN A 6 -11.12 15.43 -20.88
N SER A 7 -10.22 14.63 -21.45
CA SER A 7 -10.52 13.32 -22.01
C SER A 7 -10.58 12.25 -20.92
N LYS A 8 -11.31 11.16 -21.19
CA LYS A 8 -11.51 10.05 -20.24
C LYS A 8 -11.07 8.74 -20.86
N ILE A 9 -10.17 8.02 -20.19
CA ILE A 9 -9.81 6.64 -20.51
C ILE A 9 -10.29 5.77 -19.36
N HIS A 10 -11.27 4.90 -19.60
CA HIS A 10 -11.79 4.08 -18.51
C HIS A 10 -12.34 2.72 -18.90
N ASN A 11 -12.30 1.81 -17.92
CA ASN A 11 -12.81 0.44 -18.04
C ASN A 11 -12.19 -0.36 -19.20
N ASN A 12 -10.95 -0.03 -19.58
CA ASN A 12 -10.22 -0.75 -20.62
C ASN A 12 -9.33 -1.83 -20.00
N THR A 13 -9.13 -2.91 -20.74
CA THR A 13 -8.06 -3.90 -20.47
C THR A 13 -7.02 -3.77 -21.58
N VAL A 14 -5.80 -3.41 -21.21
CA VAL A 14 -4.69 -3.19 -22.14
C VAL A 14 -3.51 -4.04 -21.69
N SER A 15 -3.02 -4.92 -22.55
CA SER A 15 -1.90 -5.81 -22.25
C SER A 15 -0.93 -5.89 -23.40
N SER A 16 0.36 -6.06 -23.10
CA SER A 16 1.41 -6.35 -24.09
C SER A 16 1.98 -7.74 -23.84
N THR A 17 2.50 -8.41 -24.87
CA THR A 17 3.20 -9.70 -24.71
C THR A 17 4.66 -9.54 -24.27
N ARG A 18 5.15 -8.30 -24.17
CA ARG A 18 6.54 -7.96 -23.87
C ARG A 18 6.61 -6.91 -22.78
N THR A 19 7.16 -7.27 -21.62
CA THR A 19 7.36 -6.35 -20.48
C THR A 19 8.29 -5.18 -20.79
N ASN A 20 9.15 -5.30 -21.81
CA ASN A 20 10.05 -4.24 -22.26
C ASN A 20 9.52 -3.42 -23.46
N GLY A 21 8.29 -3.65 -23.92
CA GLY A 21 7.70 -2.95 -25.06
C GLY A 21 6.80 -1.79 -24.64
N GLY A 22 7.14 -0.57 -25.06
CA GLY A 22 6.22 0.58 -25.11
C GLY A 22 5.55 0.98 -23.79
N TYR A 23 4.37 1.60 -23.94
CA TYR A 23 3.58 2.16 -22.84
C TYR A 23 2.12 1.72 -22.98
N GLY A 24 1.45 1.43 -21.85
CA GLY A 24 0.04 1.07 -21.87
C GLY A 24 -0.84 2.30 -22.12
N VAL A 25 -0.80 3.27 -21.20
CA VAL A 25 -1.40 4.59 -21.38
C VAL A 25 -0.31 5.66 -21.39
N TYR A 26 -0.26 6.45 -22.46
CA TYR A 26 0.74 7.49 -22.67
C TYR A 26 0.07 8.84 -22.91
N LEU A 27 0.34 9.83 -22.05
CA LEU A 27 -0.10 11.22 -22.21
C LEU A 27 1.09 12.12 -22.55
N ALA A 28 1.01 12.85 -23.65
CA ALA A 28 2.05 13.76 -24.12
C ALA A 28 1.46 15.05 -24.71
N ASN A 29 2.35 15.98 -25.06
CA ASN A 29 2.06 17.31 -25.60
C ASN A 29 1.00 18.06 -24.79
N SER A 30 1.35 18.46 -23.57
CA SER A 30 0.47 19.27 -22.71
C SER A 30 -0.94 18.68 -22.55
N SER A 31 -1.04 17.35 -22.50
CA SER A 31 -2.32 16.67 -22.30
C SER A 31 -2.79 16.90 -20.87
N ASN A 32 -3.76 17.78 -20.68
CA ASN A 32 -4.12 18.32 -19.39
C ASN A 32 -5.51 17.89 -18.91
N SER A 33 -5.68 17.77 -17.59
CA SER A 33 -7.01 17.55 -16.98
C SER A 33 -7.72 16.28 -17.46
N ASN A 34 -7.00 15.27 -17.92
CA ASN A 34 -7.58 14.00 -18.36
C ASN A 34 -7.77 13.04 -17.17
N ASP A 35 -8.79 12.19 -17.26
CA ASP A 35 -9.09 11.17 -16.26
C ASP A 35 -8.78 9.77 -16.83
N ILE A 36 -7.77 9.10 -16.28
CA ILE A 36 -7.44 7.70 -16.52
C ILE A 36 -7.97 6.89 -15.34
N TYR A 37 -9.08 6.19 -15.50
CA TYR A 37 -9.71 5.52 -14.36
C TYR A 37 -10.26 4.11 -14.62
N SER A 38 -10.16 3.23 -13.62
CA SER A 38 -10.71 1.86 -13.68
C SER A 38 -10.20 1.02 -14.87
N ASN A 39 -8.97 1.25 -15.34
CA ASN A 39 -8.36 0.42 -16.38
C ASN A 39 -7.52 -0.71 -15.77
N THR A 40 -7.40 -1.82 -16.49
CA THR A 40 -6.46 -2.91 -16.21
C THR A 40 -5.34 -2.86 -17.23
N ILE A 41 -4.11 -2.59 -16.80
CA ILE A 41 -2.95 -2.39 -17.68
C ILE A 41 -1.83 -3.33 -17.27
N SER A 42 -1.34 -4.18 -18.18
CA SER A 42 -0.32 -5.17 -17.85
C SER A 42 0.79 -5.31 -18.87
N GLN A 43 1.98 -5.69 -18.40
CA GLN A 43 3.10 -6.16 -19.25
C GLN A 43 3.68 -5.11 -20.21
N PHE A 44 3.75 -3.84 -19.79
CA PHE A 44 4.43 -2.75 -20.53
C PHE A 44 5.71 -2.30 -19.83
N SER A 45 6.59 -1.58 -20.54
CA SER A 45 7.79 -1.00 -19.91
C SER A 45 7.39 -0.03 -18.80
N ASN A 46 6.60 0.99 -19.14
CA ASN A 46 5.87 1.78 -18.15
C ASN A 46 4.37 1.67 -18.43
N SER A 47 3.57 1.25 -17.45
CA SER A 47 2.16 0.98 -17.72
C SER A 47 1.34 2.25 -17.93
N VAL A 48 1.58 3.28 -17.11
CA VAL A 48 1.07 4.63 -17.34
C VAL A 48 2.25 5.60 -17.36
N LEU A 49 2.36 6.41 -18.41
CA LEU A 49 3.43 7.40 -18.57
C LEU A 49 2.85 8.77 -18.94
N ILE A 50 3.12 9.77 -18.09
CA ILE A 50 2.74 11.17 -18.27
C ILE A 50 4.01 11.98 -18.57
N VAL A 51 4.05 12.66 -19.73
CA VAL A 51 5.22 13.40 -20.23
C VAL A 51 4.84 14.74 -20.86
N SER A 52 5.85 15.49 -21.31
CA SER A 52 5.69 16.69 -22.15
C SER A 52 4.77 17.75 -21.53
N SER A 53 5.04 18.11 -20.27
CA SER A 53 4.28 19.13 -19.52
C SER A 53 2.80 18.82 -19.30
N SER A 54 2.39 17.56 -19.43
CA SER A 54 1.03 17.11 -19.18
C SER A 54 0.69 17.20 -17.68
N ALA A 55 -0.31 18.01 -17.34
CA ALA A 55 -0.60 18.45 -15.98
C ALA A 55 -2.06 18.22 -15.57
N LYS A 56 -2.33 18.22 -14.26
CA LYS A 56 -3.70 18.13 -13.70
C LYS A 56 -4.47 16.85 -14.09
N ASN A 57 -3.80 15.82 -14.57
CA ASN A 57 -4.42 14.55 -14.91
C ASN A 57 -4.70 13.73 -13.64
N LYS A 58 -5.75 12.92 -13.68
CA LYS A 58 -6.11 12.00 -12.60
C LYS A 58 -5.93 10.57 -13.05
N ILE A 59 -5.07 9.83 -12.36
CA ILE A 59 -4.85 8.41 -12.55
C ILE A 59 -5.46 7.70 -11.35
N THR A 60 -6.68 7.18 -11.50
CA THR A 60 -7.45 6.67 -10.35
C THR A 60 -8.05 5.28 -10.52
N ASN A 61 -8.06 4.46 -9.48
CA ASN A 61 -8.68 3.12 -9.50
C ASN A 61 -8.18 2.18 -10.60
N ASN A 62 -6.99 2.40 -11.16
CA ASN A 62 -6.43 1.50 -12.17
C ASN A 62 -5.74 0.32 -11.50
N THR A 63 -5.77 -0.83 -12.17
CA THR A 63 -4.97 -2.02 -11.84
C THR A 63 -3.82 -2.12 -12.83
N VAL A 64 -2.60 -1.98 -12.34
CA VAL A 64 -1.35 -2.04 -13.11
C VAL A 64 -0.55 -3.25 -12.66
N SER A 65 -0.08 -4.08 -13.58
CA SER A 65 0.72 -5.25 -13.23
C SER A 65 1.87 -5.55 -14.19
N SER A 66 2.94 -6.17 -13.69
CA SER A 66 4.02 -6.73 -14.51
C SER A 66 4.73 -5.69 -15.39
N ALA A 67 4.98 -4.49 -14.85
CA ALA A 67 5.68 -3.45 -15.61
C ALA A 67 7.19 -3.74 -15.68
N GLY A 68 7.79 -3.70 -16.88
CA GLY A 68 9.24 -3.94 -17.07
C GLY A 68 10.15 -2.83 -16.57
N SER A 69 9.58 -1.70 -16.16
CA SER A 69 10.28 -0.63 -15.46
C SER A 69 9.41 -0.14 -14.31
N SER A 70 8.48 0.79 -14.55
CA SER A 70 7.67 1.37 -13.49
C SER A 70 6.18 1.25 -13.78
N GLY A 71 5.37 1.03 -12.75
CA GLY A 71 3.92 0.95 -12.91
C GLY A 71 3.34 2.26 -13.45
N ILE A 72 3.50 3.35 -12.68
CA ILE A 72 3.03 4.68 -13.06
C ILE A 72 4.19 5.67 -13.01
N VAL A 73 4.35 6.46 -14.06
CA VAL A 73 5.40 7.47 -14.18
C VAL A 73 4.81 8.85 -14.47
N VAL A 74 5.16 9.82 -13.65
CA VAL A 74 4.92 11.25 -13.92
C VAL A 74 6.27 11.91 -14.15
N ASN A 75 6.58 12.26 -15.40
CA ASN A 75 7.92 12.73 -15.77
C ASN A 75 8.14 14.21 -15.41
N THR A 76 9.36 14.68 -15.60
CA THR A 76 9.77 16.07 -15.38
C THR A 76 8.83 17.06 -16.07
N GLY A 77 8.48 18.13 -15.34
CA GLY A 77 7.57 19.19 -15.82
C GLY A 77 6.07 18.84 -15.78
N CYS A 78 5.69 17.60 -15.47
CA CYS A 78 4.29 17.17 -15.46
C CYS A 78 3.64 17.45 -14.09
N ASN A 79 3.22 18.69 -13.88
CA ASN A 79 2.83 19.20 -12.56
C ASN A 79 1.36 18.90 -12.18
N ASN A 80 1.07 18.96 -10.88
CA ASN A 80 -0.29 18.94 -10.31
C ASN A 80 -1.11 17.69 -10.66
N ASN A 81 -0.47 16.54 -10.92
CA ASN A 81 -1.18 15.30 -11.24
C ASN A 81 -1.68 14.60 -9.95
N LEU A 82 -2.74 13.81 -10.06
CA LEU A 82 -3.28 13.00 -8.97
C LEU A 82 -3.13 11.51 -9.28
N ILE A 83 -2.42 10.78 -8.43
CA ILE A 83 -2.33 9.32 -8.48
C ILE A 83 -3.04 8.77 -7.26
N SER A 84 -4.24 8.22 -7.44
CA SER A 84 -5.08 7.84 -6.30
C SER A 84 -5.75 6.48 -6.44
N SER A 85 -5.70 5.65 -5.40
CA SER A 85 -6.48 4.41 -5.33
C SER A 85 -6.15 3.39 -6.42
N ASN A 86 -4.96 3.45 -7.01
CA ASN A 86 -4.50 2.44 -7.95
C ASN A 86 -3.97 1.21 -7.22
N ILE A 87 -4.10 0.03 -7.84
CA ILE A 87 -3.42 -1.19 -7.45
C ILE A 87 -2.26 -1.37 -8.44
N ILE A 88 -1.04 -1.44 -7.93
CA ILE A 88 0.18 -1.58 -8.74
C ILE A 88 0.93 -2.79 -8.23
N SER A 89 1.19 -3.77 -9.10
CA SER A 89 1.89 -4.99 -8.73
C SER A 89 3.02 -5.37 -9.68
N ASN A 90 4.04 -6.06 -9.15
CA ASN A 90 5.11 -6.71 -9.92
C ASN A 90 5.81 -5.76 -10.90
N SER A 91 6.22 -4.58 -10.44
CA SER A 91 7.02 -3.67 -11.28
C SER A 91 8.51 -3.96 -11.11
N GLU A 92 9.26 -4.14 -12.20
CA GLU A 92 10.69 -4.51 -12.13
C GLU A 92 11.57 -3.45 -11.44
N LYS A 93 11.19 -2.17 -11.51
CA LYS A 93 11.86 -1.07 -10.79
C LYS A 93 10.91 -0.45 -9.76
N ASN A 94 10.03 0.46 -10.15
CA ASN A 94 9.26 1.26 -9.21
C ASN A 94 7.76 1.03 -9.33
N GLY A 95 7.02 1.03 -8.22
CA GLY A 95 5.57 1.09 -8.30
C GLY A 95 5.11 2.42 -8.93
N ILE A 96 5.55 3.52 -8.33
CA ILE A 96 5.34 4.88 -8.83
C ILE A 96 6.69 5.60 -8.94
N LEU A 97 6.94 6.26 -10.06
CA LEU A 97 8.11 7.11 -10.27
C LEU A 97 7.66 8.56 -10.54
N ILE A 98 8.22 9.48 -9.78
CA ILE A 98 7.99 10.92 -9.90
C ILE A 98 9.28 11.60 -10.35
N GLY A 99 9.29 12.15 -11.56
CA GLY A 99 10.34 13.01 -12.08
C GLY A 99 10.33 14.39 -11.41
N LYS A 100 11.15 15.33 -11.91
CA LYS A 100 11.21 16.72 -11.40
C LYS A 100 9.93 17.48 -11.75
N CYS A 101 8.87 17.27 -10.96
CA CYS A 101 7.58 17.94 -11.07
C CYS A 101 7.12 18.46 -9.70
N SER A 102 6.18 19.40 -9.71
CA SER A 102 5.58 19.99 -8.52
C SER A 102 4.10 19.65 -8.40
N GLY A 103 3.57 19.64 -7.18
CA GLY A 103 2.11 19.60 -6.97
C GLY A 103 1.46 18.21 -7.05
N THR A 104 2.23 17.16 -7.35
CA THR A 104 1.67 15.81 -7.52
C THR A 104 1.21 15.24 -6.18
N ASN A 105 0.01 14.68 -6.14
CA ASN A 105 -0.57 14.02 -4.97
C ASN A 105 -0.64 12.50 -5.18
N ILE A 106 -0.13 11.73 -4.22
CA ILE A 106 -0.08 10.27 -4.26
C ILE A 106 -0.82 9.71 -3.06
N GLN A 107 -2.03 9.19 -3.27
CA GLN A 107 -2.88 8.82 -2.14
C GLN A 107 -3.62 7.50 -2.30
N ARG A 108 -3.76 6.74 -1.21
CA ARG A 108 -4.60 5.52 -1.17
C ARG A 108 -4.22 4.46 -2.19
N ASN A 109 -3.02 4.51 -2.77
CA ASN A 109 -2.55 3.50 -3.71
C ASN A 109 -2.09 2.26 -2.94
N ASN A 110 -2.27 1.11 -3.56
CA ASN A 110 -1.75 -0.17 -3.10
C ASN A 110 -0.63 -0.60 -4.03
N ILE A 111 0.59 -0.67 -3.51
CA ILE A 111 1.76 -1.05 -4.28
C ILE A 111 2.30 -2.33 -3.67
N VAL A 112 2.41 -3.36 -4.50
CA VAL A 112 2.80 -4.71 -4.09
C VAL A 112 3.95 -5.17 -4.98
N SER A 113 5.08 -5.56 -4.41
CA SER A 113 6.18 -6.18 -5.18
C SER A 113 6.76 -5.25 -6.26
N SER A 114 7.65 -4.35 -5.85
CA SER A 114 8.46 -3.54 -6.76
C SER A 114 9.95 -3.86 -6.59
N GLY A 115 10.70 -4.06 -7.67
CA GLY A 115 12.09 -4.54 -7.58
C GLY A 115 13.06 -3.54 -6.93
N ALA A 116 12.84 -2.24 -7.12
CA ALA A 116 13.55 -1.16 -6.45
C ALA A 116 12.66 -0.49 -5.39
N ASP A 117 11.84 0.48 -5.75
CA ASP A 117 11.11 1.30 -4.77
C ASP A 117 9.59 1.21 -4.91
N GLY A 118 8.85 1.32 -3.82
CA GLY A 118 7.39 1.42 -3.87
C GLY A 118 6.99 2.73 -4.56
N ILE A 119 7.47 3.84 -4.02
CA ILE A 119 7.37 5.18 -4.60
C ILE A 119 8.76 5.80 -4.66
N HIS A 120 9.21 6.18 -5.84
CA HIS A 120 10.48 6.85 -6.08
C HIS A 120 10.22 8.31 -6.47
N VAL A 121 10.90 9.25 -5.80
CA VAL A 121 10.79 10.68 -6.04
C VAL A 121 12.16 11.24 -6.41
N ASN A 122 12.33 11.64 -7.67
CA ASN A 122 13.59 12.12 -8.23
C ASN A 122 14.02 13.47 -7.66
N SER A 123 15.29 13.78 -7.86
CA SER A 123 15.92 15.01 -7.40
C SER A 123 15.15 16.26 -7.83
N LYS A 124 14.98 17.20 -6.89
CA LYS A 124 14.28 18.48 -7.09
C LYS A 124 12.78 18.37 -7.40
N ALA A 125 12.16 17.20 -7.28
CA ALA A 125 10.70 17.10 -7.30
C ALA A 125 10.09 17.70 -6.03
N ASN A 126 8.86 18.21 -6.12
CA ASN A 126 8.10 18.75 -5.00
C ASN A 126 6.69 18.13 -4.97
N VAL A 127 6.55 16.99 -4.29
CA VAL A 127 5.25 16.30 -4.18
C VAL A 127 4.40 16.96 -3.09
N SER A 128 3.14 17.28 -3.41
CA SER A 128 2.24 17.94 -2.46
C SER A 128 1.91 17.04 -1.27
N ALA A 129 1.65 15.76 -1.53
CA ALA A 129 1.27 14.82 -0.49
C ALA A 129 1.53 13.37 -0.91
N ILE A 130 2.06 12.56 0.01
CA ILE A 130 2.06 11.09 -0.08
C ILE A 130 1.32 10.54 1.13
N THR A 131 0.08 10.08 0.97
CA THR A 131 -0.82 9.79 2.11
C THR A 131 -1.60 8.50 1.95
N SER A 132 -1.83 7.78 3.05
CA SER A 132 -2.73 6.62 3.08
C SER A 132 -2.41 5.48 2.08
N ASN A 133 -1.18 5.40 1.56
CA ASN A 133 -0.78 4.34 0.63
C ASN A 133 -0.43 3.05 1.40
N ILE A 134 -0.71 1.89 0.79
CA ILE A 134 -0.31 0.57 1.31
C ILE A 134 0.85 0.07 0.45
N LEU A 135 2.00 -0.12 1.08
CA LEU A 135 3.27 -0.48 0.43
C LEU A 135 3.72 -1.84 0.95
N ASN A 136 3.48 -2.88 0.14
CA ASN A 136 3.85 -4.24 0.45
C ASN A 136 5.01 -4.66 -0.43
N ASP A 137 6.07 -5.19 0.18
CA ASP A 137 7.13 -5.91 -0.53
C ASP A 137 7.89 -5.11 -1.60
N SER A 138 8.45 -3.94 -1.27
CA SER A 138 9.35 -3.20 -2.17
C SER A 138 10.81 -3.61 -1.93
N GLY A 139 11.58 -3.84 -2.99
CA GLY A 139 12.90 -4.49 -2.93
C GLY A 139 13.97 -3.70 -2.19
N LYS A 140 13.97 -2.37 -2.29
CA LYS A 140 14.95 -1.47 -1.65
C LYS A 140 14.30 -0.51 -0.67
N TYR A 141 13.36 0.33 -1.13
CA TYR A 141 12.68 1.31 -0.27
C TYR A 141 11.16 1.31 -0.47
N ALA A 142 10.40 1.50 0.62
CA ALA A 142 8.95 1.70 0.49
C ALA A 142 8.65 3.05 -0.17
N ILE A 143 9.36 4.10 0.27
CA ILE A 143 9.36 5.42 -0.36
C ILE A 143 10.82 5.90 -0.39
N TYR A 144 11.28 6.35 -1.55
CA TYR A 144 12.61 6.91 -1.77
C TYR A 144 12.54 8.36 -2.26
N PHE A 145 13.31 9.24 -1.62
CA PHE A 145 13.52 10.62 -2.09
C PHE A 145 15.01 10.81 -2.44
N GLU A 146 15.26 11.20 -3.68
CA GLU A 146 16.57 11.65 -4.15
C GLU A 146 16.94 13.05 -3.61
N LYS A 147 18.14 13.51 -3.95
CA LYS A 147 18.73 14.75 -3.43
C LYS A 147 17.83 15.94 -3.76
N ASP A 148 17.56 16.79 -2.77
CA ASP A 148 16.76 18.01 -2.93
C ASP A 148 15.30 17.78 -3.35
N ALA A 149 14.83 16.53 -3.36
CA ALA A 149 13.41 16.25 -3.47
C ALA A 149 12.69 16.67 -2.18
N ILE A 150 11.56 17.34 -2.34
CA ILE A 150 10.72 17.85 -1.26
C ILE A 150 9.38 17.14 -1.36
N GLY A 151 8.80 16.82 -0.22
CA GLY A 151 7.48 16.23 -0.20
C GLY A 151 6.92 16.19 1.19
N ASN A 152 5.64 16.53 1.30
CA ASN A 152 4.96 16.31 2.54
C ASN A 152 4.46 14.86 2.61
N VAL A 153 5.17 14.01 3.34
CA VAL A 153 4.73 12.64 3.60
C VAL A 153 3.74 12.66 4.76
N TYR A 154 2.53 13.16 4.49
CA TYR A 154 1.48 13.32 5.49
C TYR A 154 0.76 11.99 5.78
N LEU A 155 1.24 11.28 6.81
CA LEU A 155 0.50 10.30 7.63
C LEU A 155 -0.16 9.09 6.91
N ASN A 156 -0.33 8.00 7.64
CA ASN A 156 -1.11 6.83 7.22
C ASN A 156 -0.61 6.03 6.02
N ASN A 157 0.62 6.24 5.55
CA ASN A 157 1.25 5.23 4.69
C ASN A 157 1.57 4.00 5.56
N TYR A 158 1.16 2.83 5.10
CA TYR A 158 1.36 1.54 5.78
C TYR A 158 2.39 0.74 5.00
N LYS A 159 3.40 0.17 5.68
CA LYS A 159 4.32 -0.78 5.07
C LYS A 159 4.25 -2.14 5.72
N ASN A 160 4.35 -3.20 4.92
CA ASN A 160 4.44 -4.58 5.38
C ASN A 160 5.65 -5.28 4.72
N CYS A 161 6.83 -4.69 4.84
CA CYS A 161 8.09 -5.24 4.31
C CYS A 161 9.31 -4.75 5.11
N SER A 162 10.43 -5.47 4.96
CA SER A 162 11.75 -5.10 5.50
C SER A 162 12.38 -3.90 4.82
N ALA A 163 11.77 -3.41 3.73
CA ALA A 163 12.24 -2.27 2.96
C ALA A 163 12.59 -1.08 3.87
N ARG A 164 13.78 -0.55 3.65
CA ARG A 164 14.27 0.61 4.38
C ARG A 164 13.47 1.84 3.94
N TYR A 165 13.60 2.89 4.71
CA TYR A 165 13.35 4.22 4.18
C TYR A 165 14.64 4.65 3.50
N GLY A 166 14.55 5.21 2.30
CA GLY A 166 15.73 5.73 1.64
C GLY A 166 15.59 7.23 1.43
N TYR A 167 16.57 7.95 1.94
CA TYR A 167 16.80 9.36 1.65
C TYR A 167 18.22 9.49 1.12
N SER A 168 18.44 10.35 0.13
CA SER A 168 19.80 10.65 -0.34
C SER A 168 20.45 11.83 0.40
N LYS A 169 19.71 12.60 1.21
CA LYS A 169 20.26 13.70 2.02
C LYS A 169 20.27 13.27 3.49
N GLY A 170 21.44 13.30 4.12
CA GLY A 170 21.78 12.70 5.42
C GLY A 170 21.01 13.15 6.67
N GLU A 171 19.81 13.71 6.55
CA GLU A 171 18.93 13.94 7.68
C GLU A 171 17.70 13.04 7.55
N LYS A 172 17.54 12.13 8.51
CA LYS A 172 16.28 11.41 8.73
C LYS A 172 15.22 12.44 9.09
N LYS A 173 14.48 12.94 8.11
CA LYS A 173 13.18 13.56 8.43
C LYS A 173 12.26 12.41 8.84
N ASP A 174 11.80 12.46 10.09
CA ASP A 174 10.91 11.46 10.71
C ASP A 174 9.50 11.50 10.08
N TYR A 175 9.42 11.12 8.82
CA TYR A 175 8.17 10.91 8.12
C TYR A 175 7.57 9.58 8.62
N LYS A 176 6.76 9.69 9.69
CA LYS A 176 6.17 8.54 10.39
C LYS A 176 5.17 7.82 9.49
N PHE A 177 5.49 6.61 9.04
CA PHE A 177 4.46 5.69 8.56
C PHE A 177 3.51 5.42 9.73
N ALA A 178 2.20 5.42 9.48
CA ALA A 178 1.29 4.94 10.50
C ALA A 178 1.40 3.42 10.49
N ASN A 179 2.21 2.87 11.39
CA ASN A 179 2.10 1.46 11.68
C ASN A 179 0.78 1.23 12.42
N LEU A 180 0.03 0.20 12.05
CA LEU A 180 -1.10 -0.21 12.85
C LEU A 180 -0.60 -0.56 14.25
N ALA A 181 -1.16 0.08 15.26
CA ALA A 181 -0.85 -0.24 16.64
C ALA A 181 -1.18 -1.72 16.91
N VAL A 182 -0.31 -2.38 17.66
CA VAL A 182 -0.51 -3.77 18.05
C VAL A 182 -1.72 -3.85 19.00
N PRO A 183 -2.73 -4.70 18.72
CA PRO A 183 -3.90 -4.81 19.59
C PRO A 183 -3.53 -5.21 21.03
N ALA A 184 -3.99 -4.43 22.00
CA ALA A 184 -3.87 -4.77 23.42
C ALA A 184 -5.03 -5.70 23.84
N VAL A 185 -4.77 -7.01 23.91
CA VAL A 185 -5.78 -8.01 24.27
C VAL A 185 -6.03 -8.01 25.79
N LYS A 186 -7.29 -7.79 26.17
CA LYS A 186 -7.77 -7.83 27.55
C LYS A 186 -7.76 -9.27 28.10
N PRO A 187 -7.89 -9.47 29.42
CA PRO A 187 -8.06 -10.81 29.99
C PRO A 187 -9.20 -11.59 29.31
N ILE A 188 -8.94 -12.86 29.00
CA ILE A 188 -9.88 -13.72 28.28
C ILE A 188 -11.02 -14.15 29.21
N LYS A 189 -12.27 -13.92 28.78
CA LYS A 189 -13.46 -14.46 29.42
C LYS A 189 -13.74 -15.88 28.91
N LYS A 190 -14.17 -16.79 29.79
CA LYS A 190 -14.51 -18.17 29.46
C LYS A 190 -15.95 -18.45 29.87
N SER A 191 -16.69 -19.17 29.04
CA SER A 191 -17.97 -19.79 29.40
C SER A 191 -18.03 -21.17 28.74
N GLY A 192 -18.15 -22.23 29.56
CA GLY A 192 -18.09 -23.61 29.09
C GLY A 192 -16.83 -23.90 28.26
N ARG A 193 -17.04 -24.37 27.03
CA ARG A 193 -16.00 -24.70 26.02
C ARG A 193 -15.70 -23.55 25.04
N THR A 194 -16.01 -22.31 25.44
CA THR A 194 -15.87 -21.12 24.63
C THR A 194 -15.06 -20.06 25.35
N VAL A 195 -14.19 -19.37 24.62
CA VAL A 195 -13.50 -18.16 25.09
C VAL A 195 -13.91 -16.95 24.29
N THR A 196 -13.98 -15.81 24.96
CA THR A 196 -14.24 -14.50 24.34
C THR A 196 -13.02 -13.62 24.53
N LEU A 197 -12.44 -13.19 23.41
CA LEU A 197 -11.37 -12.21 23.34
C LEU A 197 -11.95 -10.82 23.14
N SER A 198 -11.29 -9.80 23.70
CA SER A 198 -11.61 -8.40 23.45
C SER A 198 -10.36 -7.53 23.52
N TRP A 199 -10.35 -6.42 22.79
CA TRP A 199 -9.25 -5.46 22.72
C TRP A 199 -9.77 -4.03 22.53
N LYS A 200 -8.90 -3.02 22.67
CA LYS A 200 -9.23 -1.63 22.31
C LYS A 200 -9.23 -1.46 20.78
N LYS A 201 -10.08 -0.57 20.25
CA LYS A 201 -10.10 -0.25 18.81
C LYS A 201 -8.74 0.32 18.39
N VAL A 202 -8.15 -0.26 17.34
CA VAL A 202 -6.94 0.26 16.69
C VAL A 202 -7.36 1.21 15.59
N GLY A 203 -6.86 2.45 15.62
CA GLY A 203 -7.09 3.45 14.57
C GLY A 203 -6.59 2.94 13.22
N GLY A 204 -7.40 3.15 12.17
CA GLY A 204 -7.07 2.71 10.81
C GLY A 204 -7.30 1.21 10.52
N ALA A 205 -7.53 0.35 11.52
CA ALA A 205 -7.79 -1.07 11.28
C ALA A 205 -9.15 -1.29 10.58
N SER A 206 -9.14 -2.03 9.47
CA SER A 206 -10.35 -2.46 8.76
C SER A 206 -10.91 -3.78 9.32
N VAL A 207 -10.04 -4.66 9.82
CA VAL A 207 -10.38 -5.98 10.38
C VAL A 207 -9.31 -6.42 11.39
N TYR A 208 -9.61 -7.39 12.24
CA TYR A 208 -8.66 -8.04 13.14
C TYR A 208 -8.53 -9.53 12.81
N TYR A 209 -7.29 -10.03 12.77
CA TYR A 209 -7.00 -11.44 12.60
C TYR A 209 -6.65 -12.06 13.95
N ILE A 210 -7.27 -13.20 14.24
CA ILE A 210 -7.10 -13.93 15.50
C ILE A 210 -6.29 -15.18 15.20
N TYR A 211 -5.28 -15.39 16.03
CA TYR A 211 -4.41 -16.54 15.97
C TYR A 211 -4.43 -17.28 17.31
N ARG A 212 -4.26 -18.60 17.26
CA ARG A 212 -4.32 -19.49 18.43
C ARG A 212 -3.17 -20.51 18.41
N ALA A 213 -2.62 -20.80 19.59
CA ALA A 213 -1.65 -21.87 19.82
C ALA A 213 -2.05 -22.71 21.05
N THR A 214 -1.47 -23.90 21.17
CA THR A 214 -1.60 -24.77 22.36
C THR A 214 -0.37 -24.74 23.27
N SER A 215 0.68 -24.06 22.85
CA SER A 215 1.86 -23.73 23.66
C SER A 215 2.06 -22.21 23.67
N LYS A 216 2.57 -21.67 24.77
CA LYS A 216 2.81 -20.22 24.96
C LYS A 216 3.73 -19.65 23.87
N ASN A 217 4.81 -20.39 23.59
CA ASN A 217 5.87 -20.02 22.65
C ASN A 217 5.79 -20.83 21.33
N GLY A 218 4.73 -21.60 21.11
CA GLY A 218 4.57 -22.41 19.89
C GLY A 218 4.10 -21.60 18.69
N ALA A 219 3.93 -22.29 17.55
CA ALA A 219 3.34 -21.71 16.36
C ALA A 219 1.86 -21.32 16.58
N TYR A 220 1.49 -20.12 16.16
CA TYR A 220 0.12 -19.60 16.25
C TYR A 220 -0.56 -19.72 14.89
N SER A 221 -1.65 -20.49 14.81
CA SER A 221 -2.44 -20.66 13.59
C SER A 221 -3.59 -19.68 13.53
N TYR A 222 -3.92 -19.17 12.34
CA TYR A 222 -5.11 -18.34 12.13
C TYR A 222 -6.39 -19.14 12.44
N VAL A 223 -7.31 -18.55 13.20
CA VAL A 223 -8.58 -19.20 13.58
C VAL A 223 -9.81 -18.38 13.21
N GLY A 224 -9.62 -17.18 12.66
CA GLY A 224 -10.73 -16.34 12.20
C GLY A 224 -10.41 -14.86 12.22
N SER A 225 -11.36 -14.07 11.74
CA SER A 225 -11.28 -12.62 11.72
C SER A 225 -12.60 -11.98 12.13
N THR A 226 -12.56 -10.69 12.48
CA THR A 226 -13.73 -9.93 12.89
C THR A 226 -13.49 -8.44 12.63
N LYS A 227 -14.54 -7.71 12.25
CA LYS A 227 -14.53 -6.23 12.21
C LYS A 227 -14.78 -5.62 13.60
N LYS A 228 -15.35 -6.39 14.53
CA LYS A 228 -15.61 -5.97 15.91
C LYS A 228 -14.31 -6.01 16.73
N THR A 229 -14.31 -5.37 17.89
CA THR A 229 -13.21 -5.44 18.86
C THR A 229 -13.29 -6.64 19.80
N SER A 230 -14.01 -7.69 19.38
CA SER A 230 -14.19 -8.94 20.11
C SER A 230 -14.37 -10.14 19.18
N PHE A 231 -13.99 -11.33 19.67
CA PHE A 231 -14.08 -12.60 18.95
C PHE A 231 -14.40 -13.74 19.91
N LYS A 232 -15.33 -14.63 19.54
CA LYS A 232 -15.67 -15.84 20.29
C LYS A 232 -15.02 -17.07 19.61
N ASN A 233 -14.18 -17.80 20.34
CA ASN A 233 -13.68 -19.10 19.91
C ASN A 233 -14.34 -20.21 20.73
N GLY A 234 -15.27 -20.94 20.09
CA GLY A 234 -15.97 -22.09 20.70
C GLY A 234 -15.33 -23.44 20.40
N LYS A 235 -16.03 -24.52 20.81
CA LYS A 235 -15.70 -25.93 20.57
C LYS A 235 -14.29 -26.34 21.05
N LEU A 236 -13.84 -25.78 22.18
CA LEU A 236 -12.52 -26.07 22.75
C LEU A 236 -12.55 -27.30 23.68
N LYS A 237 -11.46 -28.08 23.70
CA LYS A 237 -11.34 -29.26 24.57
C LYS A 237 -11.13 -28.87 26.05
N LYS A 238 -11.91 -29.46 26.97
CA LYS A 238 -11.79 -29.29 28.44
C LYS A 238 -10.42 -29.76 28.91
N GLY A 239 -9.87 -29.13 29.94
CA GLY A 239 -8.54 -29.41 30.49
C GLY A 239 -7.39 -28.80 29.70
N LYS A 240 -7.60 -28.41 28.43
CA LYS A 240 -6.55 -27.87 27.56
C LYS A 240 -6.42 -26.35 27.72
N LYS A 241 -5.18 -25.86 27.75
CA LYS A 241 -4.87 -24.42 27.74
C LYS A 241 -4.62 -23.95 26.31
N TYR A 242 -5.25 -22.85 25.94
CA TYR A 242 -5.07 -22.21 24.63
C TYR A 242 -4.52 -20.80 24.81
N TYR A 243 -3.67 -20.40 23.89
CA TYR A 243 -3.04 -19.09 23.84
C TYR A 243 -3.49 -18.38 22.58
N TYR A 244 -3.71 -17.07 22.67
CA TYR A 244 -4.22 -16.28 21.57
C TYR A 244 -3.42 -15.01 21.36
N LYS A 245 -3.30 -14.61 20.10
CA LYS A 245 -2.75 -13.33 19.68
C LYS A 245 -3.69 -12.69 18.65
N VAL A 246 -3.67 -11.37 18.58
CA VAL A 246 -4.51 -10.59 17.64
C VAL A 246 -3.61 -9.65 16.85
N SER A 247 -3.87 -9.50 15.55
CA SER A 247 -3.24 -8.49 14.68
C SER A 247 -4.32 -7.59 14.09
N ALA A 248 -4.06 -6.29 14.08
CA ALA A 248 -4.88 -5.32 13.37
C ALA A 248 -4.50 -5.35 11.88
N VAL A 249 -5.48 -5.23 11.00
CA VAL A 249 -5.27 -5.31 9.55
C VAL A 249 -5.97 -4.14 8.86
N LYS A 250 -5.21 -3.36 8.10
CA LYS A 250 -5.72 -2.36 7.16
C LYS A 250 -5.93 -3.07 5.84
N VAL A 251 -7.11 -2.88 5.27
CA VAL A 251 -7.42 -3.30 3.91
C VAL A 251 -7.73 -2.03 3.11
N GLY A 252 -7.01 -1.84 2.01
CA GLY A 252 -7.33 -0.90 0.94
C GLY A 252 -7.32 -1.69 -0.36
N ASN A 253 -8.22 -1.40 -1.32
CA ASN A 253 -8.37 -2.05 -2.64
C ASN A 253 -7.80 -3.47 -2.77
N GLY A 254 -8.28 -4.41 -1.93
CA GLY A 254 -7.85 -5.82 -1.91
C GLY A 254 -6.51 -6.14 -1.21
N VAL A 255 -5.63 -5.16 -1.03
CA VAL A 255 -4.31 -5.31 -0.40
C VAL A 255 -4.35 -5.09 1.11
N LYS A 256 -3.54 -5.87 1.84
CA LYS A 256 -3.57 -5.94 3.31
C LYS A 256 -2.23 -5.54 3.90
N ALA A 257 -2.24 -4.61 4.85
CA ALA A 257 -1.12 -4.33 5.76
C ALA A 257 -1.51 -4.74 7.19
N ARG A 258 -0.58 -5.30 7.95
CA ARG A 258 -0.86 -5.89 9.27
C ARG A 258 0.05 -5.29 10.35
N SER A 259 -0.48 -5.18 11.57
CA SER A 259 0.37 -4.96 12.75
C SER A 259 1.14 -6.23 13.09
N ASN A 260 2.19 -6.10 13.90
CA ASN A 260 2.72 -7.24 14.66
C ASN A 260 1.61 -7.93 15.46
N LEU A 261 1.81 -9.22 15.74
CA LEU A 261 0.92 -9.96 16.63
C LEU A 261 1.02 -9.40 18.06
N SER A 262 -0.11 -9.32 18.75
CA SER A 262 -0.16 -8.95 20.17
C SER A 262 0.68 -9.88 21.05
N SER A 263 0.99 -9.42 22.26
CA SER A 263 1.35 -10.31 23.36
C SER A 263 0.27 -11.38 23.54
N TYR A 264 0.69 -12.58 23.96
CA TYR A 264 -0.26 -13.68 24.11
C TYR A 264 -1.19 -13.46 25.30
N ARG A 265 -2.41 -13.99 25.20
CA ARG A 265 -3.30 -14.25 26.34
C ARG A 265 -3.69 -15.71 26.37
N GLY A 266 -3.56 -16.34 27.54
CA GLY A 266 -3.84 -17.76 27.71
C GLY A 266 -5.06 -18.00 28.59
N LYS A 267 -5.86 -19.04 28.29
CA LYS A 267 -6.95 -19.50 29.15
C LYS A 267 -7.05 -21.03 29.10
N LYS A 268 -7.17 -21.66 30.28
CA LYS A 268 -7.49 -23.09 30.41
C LYS A 268 -9.02 -23.27 30.28
N ILE A 269 -9.42 -24.29 29.53
CA ILE A 269 -10.82 -24.63 29.25
C ILE A 269 -11.35 -25.62 30.27
#